data_AF-A0A3D2CSN4-F1
#
_entry.id   AF-A0A3D2CSN4-F1
#
_cell.length_a   1.000
_cell.length_b   1.000
_cell.length_c   1.000
_cell.angle_alpha   90.00
_cell.angle_beta   90.00
_cell.angle_gamma   90.00
#
_symmetry.space_group_name_H-M   'P 1'
#
loop_
_entity.id
_entity.type
_entity.pdbx_description
1 polymer ?
#
loop_
_entity_poly.entity_id
_entity_poly.type
_entity_poly.pdbx_seq_one_letter_code
_entity_poly.pdbx_strand_id
1 'polypeptide(L)' 'MNLNFSEFSQNQRYHLMTQTIIPRPIAWALTDSNNGQLNLAPFSYFTAVSSAPPILMISV' A
#
# COMPACT_ATOMS: atom_id res chain seq x y z
N MET A 1 18.86 -7.34 16.17
CA MET A 1 17.52 -7.19 16.77
C MET A 1 16.63 -8.25 16.16
N ASN A 2 16.09 -9.17 16.96
CA ASN A 2 15.13 -10.17 16.48
C ASN A 2 13.72 -9.67 16.82
N LEU A 3 12.85 -9.58 15.82
CA LEU A 3 11.48 -9.10 15.97
C LEU A 3 10.51 -10.26 15.74
N ASN A 4 9.76 -10.65 16.78
CA ASN A 4 8.72 -11.65 16.66
C ASN A 4 7.35 -11.02 16.41
N PHE A 5 6.88 -11.07 15.15
CA PHE A 5 5.61 -10.44 14.76
C PHE A 5 4.36 -11.09 15.40
N SER A 6 4.47 -12.31 15.95
CA SER A 6 3.34 -12.93 16.67
C SER A 6 3.04 -12.26 18.01
N GLU A 7 4.01 -11.56 18.59
CA GLU A 7 3.89 -10.87 19.88
C GLU A 7 3.36 -9.43 19.73
N PHE A 8 3.22 -8.95 18.49
CA PHE A 8 2.74 -7.60 18.20
C PHE A 8 1.26 -7.59 17.83
N SER A 9 0.55 -6.57 18.34
CA SER A 9 -0.78 -6.23 17.86
C SER A 9 -0.75 -5.82 16.39
N GLN A 10 -1.91 -5.87 15.72
CA GLN A 10 -2.01 -5.49 14.31
C GLN A 10 -1.53 -4.06 14.04
N ASN A 11 -1.85 -3.12 14.94
CA ASN A 11 -1.43 -1.72 14.82
C ASN A 11 0.10 -1.56 14.98
N GLN A 12 0.72 -2.28 15.92
CA GLN A 12 2.18 -2.27 16.08
C GLN A 12 2.89 -2.83 14.85
N ARG A 13 2.40 -3.93 14.28
CA ARG A 13 2.94 -4.49 13.02
C ARG A 13 2.82 -3.48 11.88
N TYR A 14 1.68 -2.81 11.77
CA TYR A 14 1.46 -1.78 10.76
C TYR A 14 2.44 -0.60 10.91
N HIS A 15 2.57 -0.04 12.11
CA HIS A 15 3.50 1.07 12.34
C HIS A 15 4.95 0.66 12.10
N LEU A 16 5.37 -0.51 12.58
CA LEU A 16 6.71 -1.02 12.33
C LEU A 16 7.01 -1.12 10.82
N MET A 17 6.09 -1.70 10.04
CA MET A 17 6.26 -1.81 8.58
C MET A 17 6.29 -0.44 7.91
N THR A 18 5.36 0.45 8.23
CA THR A 18 5.25 1.79 7.62
C THR A 18 6.36 2.75 8.05
N GLN A 19 7.03 2.53 9.17
CA GLN A 19 8.17 3.35 9.60
C GLN A 19 9.51 2.78 9.12
N THR A 20 9.57 1.49 8.81
CA THR A 20 10.81 0.83 8.35
C THR A 20 10.93 0.86 6.82
N ILE A 21 9.83 0.63 6.09
CA ILE A 21 9.84 0.60 4.62
C ILE A 21 9.55 2.01 4.11
N ILE A 22 10.62 2.77 3.89
CA ILE A 22 10.61 4.16 3.42
C ILE A 22 11.78 4.43 2.46
N PRO A 23 11.67 5.41 1.53
CA PRO A 23 10.46 6.16 1.18
C PRO A 23 9.43 5.28 0.44
N ARG A 24 8.14 5.62 0.53
CA ARG A 24 7.08 4.92 -0.22
C ARG A 24 6.49 5.80 -1.31
N PRO A 25 6.50 5.36 -2.58
CA PRO A 25 5.75 6.07 -3.61
C PRO A 25 4.26 6.01 -3.30
N ILE A 26 3.52 7.06 -3.68
CA ILE A 26 2.08 7.17 -3.43
C ILE A 26 1.36 7.03 -4.78
N ALA A 27 0.53 6.01 -4.90
CA ALA A 27 -0.41 5.86 -6.01
C ALA A 27 -1.72 6.59 -5.66
N TRP A 28 -2.10 7.58 -6.47
CA TRP A 28 -3.44 8.17 -6.43
C TRP A 28 -4.35 7.39 -7.37
N ALA A 29 -5.29 6.61 -6.82
CA ALA A 29 -6.23 5.81 -7.59
C ALA A 29 -7.56 6.56 -7.73
N LEU A 30 -7.96 6.82 -8.98
CA LEU A 30 -9.27 7.34 -9.35
C LEU A 30 -10.17 6.18 -9.78
N THR A 31 -11.35 6.06 -9.19
CA THR A 31 -12.32 5.00 -9.52
C THR A 31 -13.74 5.56 -9.66
N ASP A 32 -14.52 5.02 -10.58
CA ASP A 32 -15.95 5.34 -10.73
C ASP A 32 -16.79 4.48 -9.76
N SER A 33 -17.72 5.08 -9.01
CA SER A 33 -18.67 4.37 -8.16
C SER A 33 -19.92 3.85 -8.89
N ASN A 34 -19.92 3.81 -10.22
CA ASN A 34 -21.02 3.36 -11.08
C ASN A 34 -22.33 4.16 -10.90
N ASN A 35 -22.25 5.32 -10.27
CA ASN A 35 -23.35 6.26 -10.03
C ASN A 35 -23.01 7.67 -10.57
N GLY A 36 -21.98 7.77 -11.42
CA GLY A 36 -21.47 9.03 -11.95
C GLY A 36 -20.65 9.86 -10.96
N GLN A 37 -20.32 9.32 -9.78
CA GLN A 37 -19.38 9.93 -8.84
C GLN A 37 -17.99 9.30 -8.97
N LEU A 38 -16.96 10.12 -8.83
CA LEU A 38 -15.57 9.69 -8.85
C LEU A 38 -15.00 9.68 -7.43
N ASN A 39 -14.31 8.60 -7.09
CA ASN A 39 -13.55 8.46 -5.85
C ASN A 39 -12.06 8.59 -6.14
N LEU A 40 -11.36 9.37 -5.33
CA LEU A 40 -9.92 9.56 -5.44
C LEU A 40 -9.27 9.29 -4.08
N ALA A 41 -8.37 8.32 -4.02
CA ALA A 41 -7.70 7.94 -2.77
C ALA A 41 -6.19 7.68 -2.96
N PRO A 42 -5.35 8.08 -1.99
CA PRO A 42 -3.91 7.80 -2.01
C PRO A 42 -3.56 6.47 -1.32
N PHE A 43 -2.68 5.68 -1.94
CA PHE A 43 -2.17 4.41 -1.41
C PHE A 43 -0.64 4.39 -1.42
N SER A 44 -0.03 4.11 -0.25
CA SER A 44 1.43 4.02 -0.12
C SER A 44 1.98 2.59 -0.12
N TYR A 45 1.11 1.57 -0.09
CA TYR A 45 1.51 0.18 -0.32
C TYR A 45 1.43 -0.09 -1.82
N PHE A 46 2.37 0.53 -2.55
CA PHE A 46 2.42 0.58 -4.00
C PHE A 46 3.82 0.23 -4.51
N THR A 47 3.91 -0.64 -5.52
CA THR A 47 5.17 -0.99 -6.19
C THR A 47 4.96 -1.40 -7.65
N ALA A 48 6.01 -1.28 -8.45
CA ALA A 48 6.12 -1.97 -9.73
C ALA A 48 6.45 -3.45 -9.51
N VAL A 49 5.88 -4.33 -10.35
CA VAL A 49 6.03 -5.79 -10.27
C VAL A 49 6.77 -6.33 -11.50
N SER A 50 6.39 -5.89 -12.70
CA SER A 50 7.06 -6.27 -13.95
C SER A 50 6.99 -5.14 -14.96
N SER A 51 7.97 -5.07 -15.86
CA SER A 51 8.00 -4.15 -17.01
C SER A 51 7.54 -4.81 -18.32
N ALA A 52 7.52 -6.15 -18.39
CA ALA A 52 7.12 -6.92 -19.56
C ALA A 52 6.40 -8.22 -19.14
N PRO A 53 5.06 -8.25 -19.09
CA PRO A 53 4.15 -7.12 -19.30
C PRO A 53 4.23 -6.08 -18.17
N PRO A 54 3.81 -4.83 -18.39
CA PRO A 54 3.79 -3.80 -17.36
C PRO A 54 2.75 -4.13 -16.28
N ILE A 55 3.21 -4.48 -15.08
CA ILE A 55 2.36 -4.83 -13.92
C ILE A 55 2.75 -3.97 -12.73
N LEU A 56 1.74 -3.40 -12.09
CA LEU A 56 1.82 -2.68 -10.83
C LEU A 56 0.97 -3.38 -9.76
N MET A 57 1.30 -3.19 -8.49
CA MET A 57 0.52 -3.68 -7.36
C MET A 57 0.17 -2.53 -6.42
N ILE A 58 -1.10 -2.48 -6.01
CA ILE A 58 -1.62 -1.61 -4.94
C ILE A 58 -2.33 -2.50 -3.93
N SER A 59 -1.97 -2.40 -2.65
CA SER A 59 -2.71 -3.03 -1.55
C SER A 59 -3.73 -2.02 -1.01
N VAL A 60 -5.01 -2.40 -1.05
CA VAL A 60 -6.17 -1.61 -0.57
C VAL A 60 -6.73 -2.25 0.69
#